data_AF-A0A975ETZ1-F1
#
_entry.id   AF-A0A975ETZ1-F1
#
_cell.length_a   1.000
_cell.length_b   1.000
_cell.length_c   1.000
_cell.angle_alpha   90.00
_cell.angle_beta   90.00
_cell.angle_gamma   90.00
#
_symmetry.space_group_name_H-M   'P 1'
#
loop_
_entity.id
_entity.type
_entity.pdbx_description
1 polymer ?
#
loop_
_entity_poly.entity_id
_entity_poly.type
_entity_poly.pdbx_seq_one_letter_code
_entity_poly.pdbx_strand_id
1 'polypeptide(L)'
;MNTEDDILKRLLSVLPIKVVKDVFDETGAATAVLNQVVRNNANAVVLANVLSNLEWTKTHCHIFSVRQTRWRQVDSRNIPFTIFSDRENDGVRRITGYAEVTYTATTIQPFGRHNIVFRQPFRIHLVGDQMIVFMTILERSLRKYFQGNTEVVHVEKDLEETEIIQRVLGAFGTPIVTDINRGVKDLWNRDIIDSRYAKWKKDRSMATEAMDEGFTFKEQYPADYASMVTRPLDKMIFKYLVDDDEMPDHFTVDPSNGKVSFILYPKTANQITNVILSILQSN
;
A
#
# COMPACT_ATOMS: atom_id res chain seq x y z
N MET A 1 15.66 -5.06 20.39
CA MET A 1 14.36 -4.77 19.73
C MET A 1 14.38 -3.49 18.91
N ASN A 2 15.17 -2.46 19.26
CA ASN A 2 15.34 -1.26 18.42
C ASN A 2 16.81 -0.92 18.19
N THR A 3 17.68 -1.93 18.07
CA THR A 3 18.98 -1.66 17.46
C THR A 3 18.77 -1.29 15.99
N GLU A 4 19.74 -0.61 15.39
CA GLU A 4 19.66 -0.27 13.96
C GLU A 4 19.50 -1.53 13.10
N ASP A 5 20.20 -2.61 13.44
CA ASP A 5 20.02 -3.93 12.82
C ASP A 5 18.57 -4.44 12.90
N ASP A 6 17.91 -4.29 14.06
CA ASP A 6 16.51 -4.70 14.22
C ASP A 6 15.58 -3.87 13.32
N ILE A 7 15.84 -2.56 13.20
CA ILE A 7 15.08 -1.65 12.32
C ILE A 7 15.29 -2.05 10.86
N LEU A 8 16.51 -2.32 10.43
CA LEU A 8 16.82 -2.73 9.06
C LEU A 8 16.22 -4.08 8.68
N LYS A 9 16.23 -5.07 9.59
CA LYS A 9 15.56 -6.36 9.35
C LYS A 9 14.05 -6.18 9.17
N ARG A 10 13.43 -5.32 9.98
CA ARG A 10 12.00 -4.96 9.84
C ARG A 10 11.74 -4.27 8.50
N LEU A 11 12.60 -3.33 8.13
CA LEU A 11 12.52 -2.64 6.84
C LEU A 11 12.64 -3.63 5.66
N LEU A 12 13.61 -4.55 5.68
CA LEU A 12 13.74 -5.59 4.65
C LEU A 12 12.51 -6.52 4.60
N SER A 13 11.88 -6.79 5.74
CA SER A 13 10.72 -7.69 5.81
C SER A 13 9.45 -7.16 5.14
N VAL A 14 9.43 -5.88 4.74
CA VAL A 14 8.33 -5.32 3.94
C VAL A 14 8.35 -5.80 2.48
N LEU A 15 9.48 -6.34 2.03
CA LEU A 15 9.65 -6.94 0.72
C LEU A 15 9.37 -8.45 0.77
N PRO A 16 8.96 -9.06 -0.35
CA PRO A 16 8.98 -10.50 -0.50
C PRO A 16 10.41 -11.02 -0.30
N ILE A 17 10.58 -12.12 0.43
CA ILE A 17 11.92 -12.67 0.67
C ILE A 17 12.66 -13.03 -0.63
N LYS A 18 11.93 -13.42 -1.68
CA LYS A 18 12.51 -13.65 -3.01
C LYS A 18 13.21 -12.41 -3.55
N VAL A 19 12.56 -11.25 -3.49
CA VAL A 19 13.14 -9.96 -3.94
C VAL A 19 14.38 -9.60 -3.11
N VAL A 20 14.34 -9.82 -1.79
CA VAL A 20 15.53 -9.59 -0.95
C VAL A 20 16.69 -10.49 -1.36
N LYS A 21 16.44 -11.78 -1.62
CA LYS A 21 17.46 -12.71 -2.10
C LYS A 21 18.05 -12.27 -3.44
N ASP A 22 17.19 -11.92 -4.38
CA ASP A 22 17.60 -11.54 -5.73
C ASP A 22 18.42 -10.23 -5.74
N VAL A 23 18.01 -9.24 -4.94
CA VAL A 23 18.68 -7.92 -4.88
C VAL A 23 20.03 -7.97 -4.16
N PHE A 24 20.17 -8.81 -3.13
CA PHE A 24 21.41 -8.91 -2.34
C PHE A 24 22.27 -10.13 -2.70
N ASP A 25 21.87 -10.92 -3.70
CA ASP A 25 22.51 -12.18 -4.11
C ASP A 25 22.69 -13.17 -2.94
N GLU A 26 21.61 -13.36 -2.18
CA GLU A 26 21.60 -14.16 -0.96
C GLU A 26 20.75 -15.43 -1.08
N THR A 27 21.14 -16.49 -0.37
CA THR A 27 20.43 -17.78 -0.40
C THR A 27 20.10 -18.30 1.00
N GLY A 28 19.21 -19.30 1.09
CA GLY A 28 18.83 -19.92 2.36
C GLY A 28 17.50 -19.46 2.96
N ALA A 29 17.33 -19.67 4.27
CA ALA A 29 16.08 -19.38 4.98
C ALA A 29 15.90 -17.86 5.20
N ALA A 30 14.64 -17.40 5.25
CA ALA A 30 14.32 -15.98 5.33
C ALA A 30 15.05 -15.24 6.47
N THR A 31 15.01 -15.77 7.70
CA THR A 31 15.68 -15.16 8.85
C THR A 31 17.20 -15.12 8.70
N ALA A 32 17.80 -16.14 8.09
CA ALA A 32 19.25 -16.18 7.86
C ALA A 32 19.66 -15.13 6.83
N VAL A 33 18.94 -15.04 5.71
CA VAL A 33 19.13 -14.01 4.67
C VAL A 33 19.04 -12.61 5.27
N LEU A 34 17.99 -12.30 6.03
CA LEU A 34 17.84 -10.98 6.65
C LEU A 34 18.99 -10.63 7.60
N ASN A 35 19.47 -11.61 8.38
CA ASN A 35 20.62 -11.41 9.26
C ASN A 35 21.92 -11.18 8.48
N GLN A 36 22.11 -11.90 7.37
CA GLN A 36 23.30 -11.81 6.53
C GLN A 36 23.35 -10.48 5.78
N VAL A 37 22.24 -10.06 5.17
CA VAL A 37 22.13 -8.77 4.48
C VAL A 37 22.50 -7.62 5.42
N VAL A 38 21.95 -7.59 6.63
CA VAL A 38 22.21 -6.50 7.60
C VAL A 38 23.66 -6.52 8.10
N ARG A 39 24.30 -7.68 8.23
CA ARG A 39 25.70 -7.78 8.67
C ARG A 39 26.70 -7.40 7.57
N ASN A 40 26.40 -7.75 6.32
CA ASN A 40 27.34 -7.64 5.21
C ASN A 40 27.24 -6.30 4.46
N ASN A 41 26.19 -5.52 4.70
CA ASN A 41 25.93 -4.29 3.96
C ASN A 41 25.86 -3.08 4.89
N ALA A 42 26.34 -1.94 4.41
CA ALA A 42 26.13 -0.67 5.09
C ALA A 42 24.63 -0.31 5.14
N ASN A 43 24.19 0.33 6.23
CA ASN A 43 22.79 0.71 6.44
C ASN A 43 22.20 1.50 5.28
N ALA A 44 22.98 2.43 4.70
CA ALA A 44 22.58 3.22 3.55
C ALA A 44 22.30 2.36 2.30
N VAL A 45 23.06 1.27 2.10
CA VAL A 45 22.86 0.33 0.99
C VAL A 45 21.56 -0.45 1.20
N VAL A 46 21.30 -0.94 2.41
CA VAL A 46 20.06 -1.66 2.74
C VAL A 46 18.84 -0.76 2.52
N LEU A 47 18.90 0.47 3.05
CA LEU A 47 17.83 1.47 2.90
C LEU A 47 17.58 1.81 1.43
N ALA A 48 18.65 2.11 0.67
CA ALA A 48 18.55 2.45 -0.75
C ALA A 48 17.89 1.34 -1.57
N ASN A 49 18.28 0.08 -1.32
CA ASN A 49 17.71 -1.06 -2.02
C ASN A 49 16.24 -1.27 -1.70
N VAL A 50 15.81 -1.15 -0.44
CA VAL A 50 14.39 -1.26 -0.09
C VAL A 50 13.57 -0.15 -0.75
N LEU A 51 14.03 1.10 -0.68
CA LEU A 51 13.32 2.24 -1.26
C LEU A 51 13.29 2.24 -2.80
N SER A 52 14.25 1.57 -3.43
CA SER A 52 14.29 1.37 -4.89
C SER A 52 13.39 0.23 -5.39
N ASN A 53 12.82 -0.58 -4.47
CA ASN A 53 12.02 -1.77 -4.80
C ASN A 53 10.61 -1.72 -4.13
N LEU A 54 10.07 -0.54 -3.84
CA LEU A 54 8.75 -0.39 -3.19
C LEU A 54 7.59 -0.92 -4.03
N GLU A 55 7.80 -1.07 -5.34
CA GLU A 55 6.89 -1.71 -6.28
C GLU A 55 6.52 -3.14 -5.87
N TRP A 56 7.38 -3.80 -5.09
CA TRP A 56 7.18 -5.17 -4.63
C TRP A 56 6.49 -5.27 -3.27
N THR A 57 6.18 -4.15 -2.63
CA THR A 57 5.58 -4.17 -1.28
C THR A 57 4.06 -4.22 -1.35
N LYS A 58 3.47 -4.78 -0.30
CA LYS A 58 2.04 -4.60 -0.02
C LYS A 58 1.78 -3.12 0.21
N THR A 59 0.81 -2.54 -0.46
CA THR A 59 0.71 -1.08 -0.57
C THR A 59 -0.73 -0.58 -0.51
N HIS A 60 -0.93 0.55 0.16
CA HIS A 60 -2.09 1.42 -0.04
C HIS A 60 -1.72 2.56 -0.98
N CYS A 61 -2.49 2.75 -2.03
CA CYS A 61 -2.39 3.89 -2.94
C CYS A 61 -3.51 4.87 -2.61
N HIS A 62 -3.17 6.14 -2.44
CA HIS A 62 -4.12 7.22 -2.21
C HIS A 62 -3.96 8.25 -3.32
N ILE A 63 -5.06 8.56 -4.01
CA ILE A 63 -5.05 9.36 -5.23
C ILE A 63 -5.72 10.70 -4.96
N PHE A 64 -5.02 11.77 -5.30
CA PHE A 64 -5.45 13.14 -5.10
C PHE A 64 -5.28 13.96 -6.39
N SER A 65 -6.14 14.94 -6.57
CA SER A 65 -6.06 15.97 -7.59
C SER A 65 -5.37 17.20 -7.01
N VAL A 66 -4.35 17.70 -7.72
CA VAL A 66 -3.53 18.86 -7.35
C VAL A 66 -3.67 20.01 -8.35
N ARG A 67 -4.87 20.17 -8.95
CA ARG A 67 -5.29 21.16 -9.99
C ARG A 67 -4.90 22.63 -9.79
N GLN A 68 -4.25 22.99 -8.68
CA GLN A 68 -3.69 24.31 -8.42
C GLN A 68 -2.16 24.21 -8.45
N THR A 69 -1.60 24.49 -9.62
CA THR A 69 -0.18 24.39 -10.00
C THR A 69 0.79 25.07 -9.02
N ARG A 70 1.17 24.32 -7.98
CA ARG A 70 2.39 24.56 -7.17
C ARG A 70 3.13 23.28 -6.79
N TRP A 71 2.65 22.09 -7.16
CA TRP A 71 3.33 20.84 -6.79
C TRP A 71 4.77 20.77 -7.34
N ARG A 72 5.04 21.37 -8.51
CA ARG A 72 6.40 21.50 -9.07
C ARG A 72 7.31 22.40 -8.24
N GLN A 73 6.74 23.32 -7.48
CA GLN A 73 7.46 24.25 -6.61
C GLN A 73 7.58 23.75 -5.17
N VAL A 74 6.89 22.65 -4.82
CA VAL A 74 6.99 22.07 -3.48
C VAL A 74 8.41 21.58 -3.28
N ASP A 75 9.06 22.11 -2.25
CA ASP A 75 10.34 21.62 -1.77
C ASP A 75 10.10 20.33 -0.96
N SER A 76 10.69 19.22 -1.38
CA SER A 76 10.54 17.93 -0.70
C SER A 76 11.03 18.00 0.75
N ARG A 77 11.92 18.96 1.08
CA ARG A 77 12.39 19.20 2.46
C ARG A 77 11.29 19.69 3.40
N ASN A 78 10.16 20.19 2.86
CA ASN A 78 9.01 20.60 3.66
C ASN A 78 8.10 19.42 4.04
N ILE A 79 8.32 18.23 3.47
CA ILE A 79 7.63 17.02 3.91
C ILE A 79 8.26 16.60 5.25
N PRO A 80 7.48 16.47 6.33
CA PRO A 80 8.03 16.27 7.68
C PRO A 80 8.45 14.82 7.95
N PHE A 81 9.15 14.21 6.99
CA PHE A 81 9.62 12.83 7.00
C PHE A 81 10.99 12.75 6.32
N THR A 82 11.68 11.61 6.48
CA THR A 82 12.97 11.43 5.81
C THR A 82 12.75 11.20 4.32
N ILE A 83 13.18 12.17 3.51
CA ILE A 83 13.20 12.05 2.05
C ILE A 83 14.54 11.46 1.61
N PHE A 84 14.48 10.35 0.88
CA PHE A 84 15.64 9.66 0.33
C PHE A 84 15.97 10.11 -1.08
N SER A 85 14.95 10.33 -1.91
CA SER A 85 15.14 10.77 -3.28
C SER A 85 13.97 11.62 -3.75
N ASP A 86 14.28 12.62 -4.55
CA ASP A 86 13.32 13.41 -5.31
C ASP A 86 13.84 13.52 -6.75
N ARG A 87 13.14 12.90 -7.69
CA ARG A 87 13.57 12.79 -9.09
C ARG A 87 12.42 13.14 -10.00
N GLU A 88 12.70 13.93 -11.04
CA GLU A 88 11.75 14.22 -12.11
C GLU A 88 12.27 13.60 -13.41
N ASN A 89 11.45 12.79 -14.06
CA ASN A 89 11.74 12.24 -15.38
C ASN A 89 10.47 12.24 -16.23
N ASP A 90 10.56 12.68 -17.49
CA ASP A 90 9.46 12.69 -18.46
C ASP A 90 8.15 13.32 -17.93
N GLY A 91 8.28 14.41 -17.16
CA GLY A 91 7.14 15.12 -16.56
C GLY A 91 6.49 14.41 -15.38
N VAL A 92 7.08 13.32 -14.89
CA VAL A 92 6.69 12.61 -13.67
C VAL A 92 7.71 12.88 -12.57
N ARG A 93 7.29 13.53 -11.49
CA ARG A 93 8.12 13.72 -10.30
C ARG A 93 7.82 12.62 -9.28
N ARG A 94 8.87 11.96 -8.78
CA ARG A 94 8.82 10.88 -7.80
C ARG A 94 9.60 11.27 -6.56
N ILE A 95 8.92 11.35 -5.44
CA ILE A 95 9.53 11.60 -4.13
C ILE A 95 9.41 10.31 -3.32
N THR A 96 10.53 9.77 -2.85
CA THR A 96 10.59 8.54 -2.06
C THR A 96 11.19 8.83 -0.71
N GLY A 97 10.58 8.30 0.34
CA GLY A 97 11.01 8.50 1.71
C GLY A 97 10.44 7.46 2.66
N TYR A 98 10.57 7.70 3.96
CA TYR A 98 9.94 6.89 4.98
C TYR A 98 9.53 7.74 6.19
N ALA A 99 8.46 7.32 6.86
CA ALA A 99 8.09 7.80 8.18
C ALA A 99 8.60 6.82 9.24
N GLU A 100 9.11 7.33 10.36
CA GLU A 100 9.36 6.49 11.53
C GLU A 100 8.07 6.32 12.32
N VAL A 101 7.73 5.07 12.62
CA VAL A 101 6.50 4.67 13.29
C VAL A 101 6.85 3.79 14.46
N THR A 102 6.42 4.16 15.67
CA THR A 102 6.61 3.40 16.89
C THR A 102 5.32 2.68 17.27
N TYR A 103 5.40 1.36 17.30
CA TYR A 103 4.38 0.55 17.95
C TYR A 103 4.75 0.36 19.41
N THR A 104 3.78 0.58 20.29
CA THR A 104 3.93 0.31 21.72
C THR A 104 3.10 -0.91 22.08
N ALA A 105 3.78 -2.03 22.34
CA ALA A 105 3.17 -3.31 22.66
C ALA A 105 3.20 -3.57 24.17
N THR A 106 2.07 -3.95 24.74
CA THR A 106 1.97 -4.40 26.13
C THR A 106 1.92 -5.93 26.16
N THR A 107 2.80 -6.53 26.95
CA THR A 107 2.91 -7.97 27.15
C THR A 107 2.49 -8.36 28.57
N ILE A 108 2.06 -9.61 28.79
CA ILE A 108 1.68 -10.11 30.13
C ILE A 108 2.73 -11.06 30.73
N GLN A 109 3.47 -11.81 29.90
CA GLN A 109 4.44 -12.81 30.37
C GLN A 109 5.78 -12.70 29.61
N PRO A 110 6.77 -11.98 30.16
CA PRO A 110 6.69 -11.10 31.33
C PRO A 110 5.86 -9.84 31.06
N PHE A 111 5.30 -9.23 32.11
CA PHE A 111 4.58 -7.96 31.96
C PHE A 111 5.54 -6.86 31.58
N GLY A 112 5.27 -6.17 30.48
CA GLY A 112 6.17 -5.17 29.95
C GLY A 112 5.50 -4.28 28.91
N ARG A 113 6.01 -3.06 28.77
CA ARG A 113 5.68 -2.15 27.68
C ARG A 113 6.90 -1.99 26.81
N HIS A 114 6.76 -2.31 25.53
CA HIS A 114 7.87 -2.41 24.59
C HIS A 114 7.61 -1.56 23.36
N ASN A 115 8.55 -0.68 23.05
CA ASN A 115 8.51 0.10 21.83
C ASN A 115 9.17 -0.69 20.70
N ILE A 116 8.55 -0.69 19.53
CA ILE A 116 9.02 -1.35 18.32
C ILE A 116 8.95 -0.33 17.19
N VAL A 117 10.11 0.16 16.76
CA VAL A 117 10.24 1.21 15.73
C VAL A 117 10.32 0.59 14.34
N PHE A 118 9.55 1.13 13.40
CA PHE A 118 9.56 0.79 11.99
C PHE A 118 9.89 2.02 11.16
N ARG A 119 10.59 1.82 10.05
CA ARG A 119 10.62 2.78 8.95
C ARG A 119 9.55 2.34 7.96
N GLN A 120 8.46 3.10 7.83
CA GLN A 120 7.37 2.86 6.88
C GLN A 120 7.68 3.57 5.56
N PRO A 121 8.09 2.86 4.51
CA PRO A 121 8.37 3.50 3.24
C PRO A 121 7.12 4.08 2.59
N PHE A 122 7.31 5.19 1.90
CA PHE A 122 6.31 5.78 1.04
C PHE A 122 6.94 6.33 -0.24
N ARG A 123 6.09 6.47 -1.26
CA ARG A 123 6.43 7.12 -2.51
C ARG A 123 5.29 8.02 -2.97
N ILE A 124 5.63 9.20 -3.47
CA ILE A 124 4.70 10.16 -4.04
C ILE A 124 5.01 10.24 -5.54
N HIS A 125 4.03 9.94 -6.38
CA HIS A 125 4.09 10.18 -7.83
C HIS A 125 3.23 11.39 -8.16
N LEU A 126 3.84 12.38 -8.82
CA LEU A 126 3.17 13.56 -9.35
C LEU A 126 3.20 13.48 -10.87
N VAL A 127 2.03 13.35 -11.49
CA VAL A 127 1.87 13.22 -12.94
C VAL A 127 0.67 14.06 -13.40
N GLY A 128 0.94 15.06 -14.23
CA GLY A 128 -0.07 16.05 -14.62
C GLY A 128 -0.68 16.74 -13.40
N ASP A 129 -2.00 16.61 -13.23
CA ASP A 129 -2.77 17.12 -12.09
C ASP A 129 -3.07 16.06 -11.02
N GLN A 130 -2.44 14.89 -11.10
CA GLN A 130 -2.63 13.80 -10.14
C GLN A 130 -1.42 13.66 -9.22
N MET A 131 -1.70 13.42 -7.95
CA MET A 131 -0.76 13.00 -6.94
C MET A 131 -1.19 11.63 -6.40
N ILE A 132 -0.30 10.65 -6.49
CA ILE A 132 -0.54 9.30 -6.01
C ILE A 132 0.46 9.04 -4.88
N VAL A 133 -0.05 8.78 -3.67
CA VAL A 133 0.76 8.44 -2.49
C VAL A 133 0.68 6.94 -2.27
N PHE A 134 1.79 6.26 -2.50
CA PHE A 134 2.01 4.84 -2.22
C PHE A 134 2.55 4.72 -0.79
N MET A 135 1.80 4.06 0.08
CA MET A 135 2.15 3.77 1.46
C MET A 135 2.37 2.27 1.63
N THR A 136 3.58 1.85 1.98
CA THR A 136 3.84 0.44 2.28
C THR A 136 3.07 0.01 3.53
N ILE A 137 2.38 -1.12 3.45
CA ILE A 137 1.62 -1.70 4.58
C ILE A 137 2.61 -2.34 5.55
N LEU A 138 2.66 -1.82 6.78
CA LEU A 138 3.42 -2.46 7.86
C LEU A 138 2.69 -3.69 8.39
N GLU A 139 3.47 -4.67 8.85
CA GLU A 139 2.92 -5.89 9.42
C GLU A 139 2.25 -5.64 10.77
N ARG A 140 1.02 -6.14 10.92
CA ARG A 140 0.20 -5.92 12.13
C ARG A 140 0.59 -6.82 13.31
N SER A 141 1.20 -7.97 13.05
CA SER A 141 1.55 -8.93 14.11
C SER A 141 2.91 -8.59 14.71
N LEU A 142 2.89 -8.04 15.93
CA LEU A 142 4.13 -7.75 16.68
C LEU A 142 4.66 -8.96 17.44
N ARG A 143 3.86 -10.02 17.58
CA ARG A 143 4.21 -11.23 18.35
C ARG A 143 5.56 -11.84 17.91
N LYS A 144 5.87 -11.79 16.61
CA LYS A 144 7.10 -12.34 16.05
C LYS A 144 8.40 -11.64 16.50
N TYR A 145 8.29 -10.45 17.09
CA TYR A 145 9.44 -9.71 17.63
C TYR A 145 9.74 -10.04 19.09
N PHE A 146 8.85 -10.78 19.75
CA PHE A 146 9.03 -11.25 21.12
C PHE A 146 9.49 -12.72 21.11
N GLN A 147 10.36 -13.08 22.06
CA GLN A 147 10.86 -14.45 22.20
C GLN A 147 9.95 -15.26 23.13
N GLY A 148 9.87 -16.58 22.89
CA GLY A 148 9.11 -17.50 23.73
C GLY A 148 7.58 -17.32 23.63
N ASN A 149 6.87 -17.67 24.70
CA ASN A 149 5.41 -17.60 24.77
C ASN A 149 4.89 -16.22 25.21
N THR A 150 5.62 -15.14 24.90
CA THR A 150 5.18 -13.79 25.24
C THR A 150 3.90 -13.44 24.48
N GLU A 151 2.84 -13.23 25.25
CA GLU A 151 1.55 -12.79 24.76
C GLU A 151 1.51 -11.26 24.66
N VAL A 152 1.18 -10.75 23.47
CA VAL A 152 0.94 -9.33 23.21
C VAL A 152 -0.55 -9.09 23.32
N VAL A 153 -0.98 -8.30 24.31
CA VAL A 153 -2.41 -8.09 24.61
C VAL A 153 -2.94 -6.74 24.15
N HIS A 154 -2.05 -5.77 23.99
CA HIS A 154 -2.41 -4.43 23.54
C HIS A 154 -1.32 -3.87 22.65
N VAL A 155 -1.72 -3.16 21.60
CA VAL A 155 -0.81 -2.54 20.64
C VAL A 155 -1.34 -1.15 20.32
N GLU A 156 -0.51 -0.14 20.57
CA GLU A 156 -0.74 1.25 20.20
C GLU A 156 0.23 1.64 19.10
N LYS A 157 -0.20 2.54 18.21
CA LYS A 157 0.63 3.11 17.16
C LYS A 157 0.72 4.62 17.39
N ASP A 158 1.93 5.16 17.40
CA ASP A 158 2.15 6.60 17.62
C ASP A 158 1.71 7.46 16.43
N LEU A 159 1.79 6.92 15.22
CA LEU A 159 1.56 7.64 13.97
C LEU A 159 0.72 6.80 13.00
N GLU A 160 -0.53 7.20 12.79
CA GLU A 160 -1.43 6.51 11.88
C GLU A 160 -1.16 6.85 10.40
N GLU A 161 -1.53 5.94 9.49
CA GLU A 161 -1.31 6.16 8.05
C GLU A 161 -2.05 7.41 7.55
N THR A 162 -3.25 7.66 8.05
CA THR A 162 -4.04 8.85 7.72
C THR A 162 -3.33 10.14 8.14
N GLU A 163 -2.62 10.11 9.28
CA GLU A 163 -1.84 11.24 9.76
C GLU A 163 -0.58 11.44 8.92
N ILE A 164 0.11 10.35 8.52
CA ILE A 164 1.25 10.43 7.59
C ILE A 164 0.80 11.10 6.29
N ILE A 165 -0.31 10.65 5.73
CA ILE A 165 -0.88 11.22 4.50
C ILE A 165 -1.20 12.70 4.71
N GLN A 166 -1.94 13.08 5.76
CA GLN A 166 -2.27 14.49 6.02
C GLN A 166 -1.03 15.38 6.12
N ARG A 167 0.03 14.90 6.78
CA ARG A 167 1.31 15.62 6.88
C ARG A 167 2.03 15.73 5.53
N VAL A 168 1.98 14.68 4.70
CA VAL A 168 2.45 14.75 3.30
C VAL A 168 1.63 15.77 2.52
N LEU A 169 0.29 15.68 2.56
CA LEU A 169 -0.61 16.57 1.83
C LEU A 169 -0.37 18.04 2.20
N GLY A 170 -0.11 18.34 3.48
CA GLY A 170 0.18 19.70 3.95
C GLY A 170 1.38 20.35 3.26
N ALA A 171 2.37 19.58 2.79
CA ALA A 171 3.48 20.11 1.99
C ALA A 171 3.05 20.52 0.56
N PHE A 172 1.95 19.95 0.07
CA PHE A 172 1.36 20.22 -1.25
C PHE A 172 0.13 21.13 -1.19
N GLY A 173 -0.15 21.74 -0.04
CA GLY A 173 -1.33 22.59 0.20
C GLY A 173 -2.57 21.77 0.53
N THR A 174 -3.61 21.90 -0.29
CA THR A 174 -4.90 21.20 -0.07
C THR A 174 -5.29 20.34 -1.28
N PRO A 175 -4.55 19.24 -1.57
CA PRO A 175 -4.97 18.27 -2.57
C PRO A 175 -6.38 17.74 -2.29
N ILE A 176 -7.17 17.56 -3.34
CA ILE A 176 -8.55 17.07 -3.24
C ILE A 176 -8.52 15.57 -3.52
N VAL A 177 -9.19 14.76 -2.71
CA VAL A 177 -9.33 13.32 -2.97
C VAL A 177 -9.92 13.10 -4.37
N THR A 178 -9.27 12.26 -5.19
CA THR A 178 -9.76 11.92 -6.52
C THR A 178 -10.80 10.81 -6.37
N ASP A 179 -12.05 11.11 -6.74
CA ASP A 179 -13.08 10.07 -6.91
C ASP A 179 -12.70 9.19 -8.09
N ILE A 180 -12.47 7.90 -7.84
CA ILE A 180 -12.10 6.91 -8.86
C ILE A 180 -13.25 6.00 -9.30
N ASN A 181 -14.49 6.35 -8.95
CA ASN A 181 -15.68 5.56 -9.31
C ASN A 181 -15.82 5.32 -10.80
N ARG A 182 -15.59 6.36 -11.62
CA ARG A 182 -15.75 6.27 -13.08
C ARG A 182 -14.76 5.27 -13.66
N GLY A 183 -13.49 5.39 -13.29
CA GLY A 183 -12.44 4.48 -13.75
C GLY A 183 -12.68 3.03 -13.35
N VAL A 184 -13.02 2.77 -12.08
CA VAL A 184 -13.30 1.40 -11.60
C VAL A 184 -14.50 0.78 -12.30
N LYS A 185 -15.58 1.56 -12.51
CA LYS A 185 -16.77 1.08 -13.22
C LYS A 185 -16.50 0.80 -14.69
N ASP A 186 -15.66 1.60 -15.36
CA ASP A 186 -15.28 1.32 -16.75
C ASP A 186 -14.58 -0.03 -16.87
N LEU A 187 -13.60 -0.31 -16.00
CA LEU A 187 -12.91 -1.60 -15.98
C LEU A 187 -13.87 -2.77 -15.72
N TRP A 188 -14.86 -2.57 -14.85
CA TRP A 188 -15.87 -3.60 -14.57
C TRP A 188 -16.87 -3.80 -15.72
N ASN A 189 -17.26 -2.71 -16.38
CA ASN A 189 -18.16 -2.77 -17.54
C ASN A 189 -17.52 -3.48 -18.73
N ARG A 190 -16.20 -3.31 -18.90
CA ARG A 190 -15.40 -3.93 -19.97
C ARG A 190 -14.92 -5.35 -19.68
N ASP A 191 -15.41 -5.96 -18.59
CA ASP A 191 -15.04 -7.32 -18.18
C ASP A 191 -13.52 -7.51 -17.97
N ILE A 192 -12.83 -6.45 -17.54
CA ILE A 192 -11.41 -6.52 -17.15
C ILE A 192 -11.31 -7.02 -15.70
N ILE A 193 -12.21 -6.55 -14.85
CA ILE A 193 -12.31 -6.92 -13.44
C ILE A 193 -13.73 -7.36 -13.08
N ASP A 194 -13.87 -8.19 -12.05
CA ASP A 194 -15.16 -8.46 -11.42
C ASP A 194 -14.99 -8.66 -9.90
N SER A 195 -16.08 -8.50 -9.16
CA SER A 195 -16.03 -8.48 -7.71
C SER A 195 -16.14 -9.89 -7.11
N ARG A 196 -15.20 -10.22 -6.22
CA ARG A 196 -15.32 -11.38 -5.30
C ARG A 196 -16.04 -11.02 -4.01
N TYR A 197 -16.07 -9.75 -3.64
CA TYR A 197 -16.74 -9.27 -2.45
C TYR A 197 -17.45 -7.96 -2.76
N ALA A 198 -18.78 -8.02 -2.74
CA ALA A 198 -19.63 -6.89 -3.01
C ALA A 198 -20.43 -6.53 -1.76
N LYS A 199 -20.46 -5.23 -1.45
CA LYS A 199 -21.33 -4.65 -0.43
C LYS A 199 -22.16 -3.58 -1.12
N TRP A 200 -23.49 -3.70 -1.03
CA TRP A 200 -24.40 -2.79 -1.71
C TRP A 200 -25.66 -2.53 -0.88
N LYS A 201 -26.29 -1.39 -1.13
CA LYS A 201 -27.51 -0.97 -0.44
C LYS A 201 -28.75 -1.41 -1.22
N LYS A 202 -29.59 -2.23 -0.58
CA LYS A 202 -30.97 -2.52 -0.98
C LYS A 202 -31.90 -1.43 -0.43
N ASP A 203 -33.14 -1.37 -0.91
CA ASP A 203 -34.09 -0.29 -0.60
C ASP A 203 -34.30 -0.04 0.90
N ARG A 204 -34.13 -1.08 1.73
CA ARG A 204 -34.29 -0.99 3.20
C ARG A 204 -33.13 -1.58 4.01
N SER A 205 -32.06 -2.05 3.36
CA SER A 205 -30.97 -2.78 4.06
C SER A 205 -29.64 -2.69 3.32
N MET A 206 -28.56 -3.17 3.95
CA MET A 206 -27.29 -3.45 3.27
C MET A 206 -27.16 -4.94 3.05
N ALA A 207 -26.80 -5.32 1.82
CA ALA A 207 -26.36 -6.67 1.51
C ALA A 207 -24.82 -6.71 1.42
N THR A 208 -24.26 -7.84 1.77
CA THR A 208 -22.82 -8.10 1.71
C THR A 208 -22.65 -9.55 1.32
N GLU A 209 -21.89 -9.78 0.26
CA GLU A 209 -21.72 -11.11 -0.30
C GLU A 209 -20.27 -11.34 -0.70
N ALA A 210 -19.76 -12.51 -0.33
CA ALA A 210 -18.44 -13.00 -0.71
C ALA A 210 -18.65 -14.21 -1.62
N MET A 211 -18.07 -14.16 -2.82
CA MET A 211 -18.14 -15.22 -3.81
C MET A 211 -17.03 -16.23 -3.59
N ASP A 212 -17.32 -17.49 -3.87
CA ASP A 212 -16.32 -18.55 -3.99
C ASP A 212 -15.42 -18.31 -5.23
N GLU A 213 -14.24 -18.93 -5.28
CA GLU A 213 -13.17 -18.57 -6.22
C GLU A 213 -13.57 -18.63 -7.71
N GLY A 214 -14.49 -19.53 -8.05
CA GLY A 214 -14.99 -19.75 -9.41
C GLY A 214 -16.12 -18.81 -9.84
N PHE A 215 -16.69 -18.02 -8.93
CA PHE A 215 -17.84 -17.17 -9.21
C PHE A 215 -17.51 -15.69 -9.06
N THR A 216 -18.30 -14.85 -9.71
CA THR A 216 -18.16 -13.39 -9.62
C THR A 216 -19.50 -12.69 -9.58
N PHE A 217 -19.50 -11.49 -9.01
CA PHE A 217 -20.74 -10.77 -8.73
C PHE A 217 -21.57 -10.45 -9.97
N LYS A 218 -20.95 -9.96 -11.05
CA LYS A 218 -21.70 -9.59 -12.27
C LYS A 218 -22.32 -10.81 -12.94
N GLU A 219 -21.61 -11.94 -12.94
CA GLU A 219 -22.09 -13.20 -13.51
C GLU A 219 -23.28 -13.77 -12.72
N GLN A 220 -23.17 -13.79 -11.39
CA GLN A 220 -24.18 -14.42 -10.54
C GLN A 220 -25.40 -13.53 -10.27
N TYR A 221 -25.20 -12.20 -10.21
CA TYR A 221 -26.24 -11.23 -9.88
C TYR A 221 -26.32 -10.07 -10.89
N PRO A 222 -26.64 -10.34 -12.17
CA PRO A 222 -26.62 -9.32 -13.22
C PRO A 222 -27.60 -8.17 -12.97
N ALA A 223 -28.75 -8.44 -12.34
CA ALA A 223 -29.75 -7.41 -12.00
C ALA A 223 -29.27 -6.49 -10.86
N ASP A 224 -28.66 -7.04 -9.81
CA ASP A 224 -28.07 -6.24 -8.73
C ASP A 224 -26.87 -5.44 -9.23
N TYR A 225 -26.06 -6.03 -10.11
CA TYR A 225 -24.96 -5.33 -10.79
C TYR A 225 -25.47 -4.11 -11.57
N ALA A 226 -26.51 -4.28 -12.40
CA ALA A 226 -27.08 -3.19 -13.19
C ALA A 226 -27.57 -2.03 -12.31
N SER A 227 -28.15 -2.34 -11.13
CA SER A 227 -28.53 -1.33 -10.14
C SER A 227 -27.32 -0.66 -9.50
N MET A 228 -26.32 -1.46 -9.11
CA MET A 228 -25.14 -0.98 -8.37
C MET A 228 -24.26 -0.04 -9.21
N VAL A 229 -24.05 -0.33 -10.50
CA VAL A 229 -23.20 0.53 -11.35
C VAL A 229 -23.76 1.94 -11.54
N THR A 230 -25.06 2.15 -11.29
CA THR A 230 -25.67 3.49 -11.32
C THR A 230 -25.36 4.34 -10.08
N ARG A 231 -24.88 3.72 -8.99
CA ARG A 231 -24.62 4.38 -7.70
C ARG A 231 -23.12 4.45 -7.41
N PRO A 232 -22.62 5.38 -6.59
CA PRO A 232 -21.24 5.33 -6.11
C PRO A 232 -20.96 3.97 -5.47
N LEU A 233 -19.83 3.38 -5.84
CA LEU A 233 -19.37 2.11 -5.28
C LEU A 233 -18.88 2.34 -3.86
N ASP A 234 -19.29 1.44 -2.96
CA ASP A 234 -18.70 1.31 -1.64
C ASP A 234 -17.31 0.64 -1.74
N LYS A 235 -16.69 0.38 -0.60
CA LYS A 235 -15.46 -0.42 -0.53
C LYS A 235 -15.72 -1.84 -1.04
N MET A 236 -14.96 -2.26 -2.06
CA MET A 236 -15.14 -3.54 -2.76
C MET A 236 -13.82 -4.25 -3.03
N ILE A 237 -13.87 -5.57 -3.20
CA ILE A 237 -12.71 -6.37 -3.61
C ILE A 237 -12.95 -6.87 -5.03
N PHE A 238 -12.01 -6.56 -5.92
CA PHE A 238 -12.01 -6.96 -7.31
C PHE A 238 -10.92 -7.98 -7.59
N LYS A 239 -11.21 -8.92 -8.49
CA LYS A 239 -10.25 -9.80 -9.15
C LYS A 239 -10.17 -9.42 -10.63
N TYR A 240 -9.00 -9.58 -11.25
CA TYR A 240 -8.89 -9.52 -12.70
C TYR A 240 -9.50 -10.79 -13.32
N LEU A 241 -10.18 -10.63 -14.45
CA LEU A 241 -10.77 -11.76 -15.19
C LEU A 241 -9.82 -12.34 -16.22
N VAL A 242 -8.91 -11.53 -16.75
CA VAL A 242 -7.87 -11.94 -17.70
C VAL A 242 -6.68 -12.48 -16.92
N ASP A 243 -6.18 -13.64 -17.35
CA ASP A 243 -4.91 -14.19 -16.86
C ASP A 243 -3.77 -13.36 -17.45
N ASP A 244 -3.34 -12.35 -16.71
CA ASP A 244 -2.28 -11.42 -17.09
C ASP A 244 -1.34 -11.23 -15.90
N ASP A 245 -0.09 -11.69 -16.06
CA ASP A 245 0.95 -11.56 -15.02
C ASP A 245 1.28 -10.10 -14.70
N GLU A 246 0.93 -9.15 -15.58
CA GLU A 246 1.08 -7.71 -15.36
C GLU A 246 -0.06 -7.10 -14.52
N MET A 247 -1.03 -7.91 -14.08
CA MET A 247 -2.13 -7.51 -13.20
C MET A 247 -2.14 -8.34 -11.89
N PRO A 248 -2.52 -7.74 -10.75
CA PRO A 248 -2.56 -8.47 -9.49
C PRO A 248 -3.80 -9.38 -9.41
N ASP A 249 -3.69 -10.48 -8.65
CA ASP A 249 -4.80 -11.44 -8.48
C ASP A 249 -6.08 -10.78 -7.94
N HIS A 250 -5.92 -9.91 -6.95
CA HIS A 250 -7.02 -9.11 -6.41
C HIS A 250 -6.53 -7.82 -5.77
N PHE A 251 -7.43 -6.84 -5.68
CA PHE A 251 -7.19 -5.57 -5.02
C PHE A 251 -8.49 -5.06 -4.39
N THR A 252 -8.36 -4.25 -3.36
CA THR A 252 -9.51 -3.57 -2.73
C THR A 252 -9.54 -2.13 -3.19
N VAL A 253 -10.71 -1.61 -3.51
CA VAL A 253 -10.92 -0.19 -3.80
C VAL A 253 -11.88 0.41 -2.79
N ASP A 254 -11.66 1.68 -2.48
CA ASP A 254 -12.59 2.55 -1.78
C ASP A 254 -12.70 3.84 -2.61
N PRO A 255 -13.57 3.84 -3.64
CA PRO A 255 -13.48 4.82 -4.72
C PRO A 255 -13.74 6.26 -4.28
N SER A 256 -14.68 6.46 -3.37
CA SER A 256 -15.03 7.78 -2.82
C SER A 256 -13.90 8.40 -1.98
N ASN A 257 -12.98 7.56 -1.48
CA ASN A 257 -11.79 7.98 -0.74
C ASN A 257 -10.52 7.97 -1.61
N GLY A 258 -10.64 7.74 -2.93
CA GLY A 258 -9.50 7.68 -3.84
C GLY A 258 -8.46 6.63 -3.46
N LYS A 259 -8.88 5.55 -2.79
CA LYS A 259 -7.97 4.57 -2.18
C LYS A 259 -8.03 3.22 -2.91
N VAL A 260 -6.85 2.66 -3.16
CA VAL A 260 -6.66 1.30 -3.69
C VAL A 260 -5.67 0.56 -2.80
N SER A 261 -5.98 -0.68 -2.40
CA SER A 261 -5.17 -1.48 -1.48
C SER A 261 -4.76 -2.81 -2.11
N PHE A 262 -3.48 -3.11 -2.06
CA PHE A 262 -2.85 -4.35 -2.50
C PHE A 262 -2.26 -5.07 -1.29
N ILE A 263 -2.98 -6.08 -0.79
CA ILE A 263 -2.62 -6.82 0.43
C ILE A 263 -1.74 -8.05 0.17
N LEU A 264 -1.66 -8.48 -1.08
CA LEU A 264 -0.71 -9.49 -1.54
C LEU A 264 0.54 -8.82 -2.11
N TYR A 265 1.64 -9.55 -2.06
CA TYR A 265 2.85 -9.12 -2.75
C TYR A 265 2.63 -9.20 -4.26
N PRO A 266 3.02 -8.16 -5.02
CA PRO A 266 3.00 -8.21 -6.47
C PRO A 266 3.88 -9.34 -7.03
N LYS A 267 3.46 -9.95 -8.14
CA LYS A 267 4.26 -10.94 -8.87
C LYS A 267 5.27 -10.28 -9.82
N THR A 268 4.95 -9.07 -10.28
CA THR A 268 5.85 -8.20 -11.06
C THR A 268 5.82 -6.78 -10.48
N ALA A 269 6.87 -5.99 -10.73
CA ALA A 269 7.00 -4.63 -10.22
C ALA A 269 5.93 -3.66 -10.79
N ASN A 270 5.32 -3.98 -11.93
CA ASN A 270 4.40 -3.08 -12.61
C ASN A 270 2.94 -3.27 -12.21
N GLN A 271 2.57 -4.41 -11.59
CA GLN A 271 1.17 -4.75 -11.31
C GLN A 271 0.38 -3.61 -10.64
N ILE A 272 0.94 -3.05 -9.56
CA ILE A 272 0.30 -1.94 -8.83
C ILE A 272 0.13 -0.73 -9.75
N THR A 273 1.20 -0.34 -10.45
CA THR A 273 1.18 0.83 -11.34
C THR A 273 0.19 0.66 -12.49
N ASN A 274 0.12 -0.52 -13.09
CA ASN A 274 -0.77 -0.85 -14.19
C ASN A 274 -2.24 -0.72 -13.77
N VAL A 275 -2.61 -1.19 -12.57
CA VAL A 275 -3.97 -1.02 -12.02
C VAL A 275 -4.31 0.45 -11.87
N ILE A 276 -3.43 1.23 -11.24
CA ILE A 276 -3.67 2.65 -10.98
C ILE A 276 -3.79 3.43 -12.30
N LEU A 277 -2.91 3.16 -13.27
CA LEU A 277 -2.99 3.79 -14.60
C LEU A 277 -4.28 3.40 -15.34
N SER A 278 -4.68 2.12 -15.31
CA SER A 278 -5.91 1.66 -15.96
C SER A 278 -7.16 2.32 -15.38
N ILE A 279 -7.20 2.49 -14.05
CA ILE A 279 -8.27 3.24 -13.37
C ILE A 279 -8.25 4.69 -13.85
N LEU A 280 -7.09 5.37 -13.77
CA LEU A 280 -6.98 6.80 -14.05
C LEU A 280 -7.19 7.18 -15.52
N GLN A 281 -6.80 6.33 -16.48
CA GLN A 281 -7.04 6.54 -17.90
C GLN A 281 -8.53 6.63 -18.26
N SER A 282 -9.35 5.91 -17.49
CA SER A 282 -10.80 5.83 -17.69
C SER A 282 -11.56 6.69 -16.67
N ASN A 283 -10.84 7.46 -15.84
CA ASN A 283 -11.42 8.20 -14.72
C ASN A 283 -11.71 9.66 -15.01
#